data_AF-A0A8T6MPT2-F1
#
_entry.id   AF-A0A8T6MPT2-F1
#
_cell.length_a   1.000
_cell.length_b   1.000
_cell.length_c   1.000
_cell.angle_alpha   90.00
_cell.angle_beta   90.00
_cell.angle_gamma   90.00
#
_symmetry.space_group_name_H-M   'P 1'
#
loop_
_entity.id
_entity.type
_entity.pdbx_description
1 polymer ?
#
loop_
_entity_poly.entity_id
_entity_poly.type
_entity_poly.pdbx_seq_one_letter_code
_entity_poly.pdbx_strand_id
1 'polypeptide(L)'
;MLLSAVLVLSLVQVANAEEIPNVIKSKIRLWALDKVNDDSFVSSLIDLNKRDIIQIPKIRAVQTKYELPKYGDTAFIKINGRVSDYGQTSSVTLIVTRPDGLRTQYTIPVLQSGAYSTSIPIQYDSPIGTYEVSGYHNGMELQSYYFDVQKNSSIPLWIKSTVKLWSAGKINDNEFLHFIQYLLNNKVLEVNVVDSTQVDPGLDVTIHGQKAVRRGSTQDLDIHVENFEGNVPGATVFVRVEDYGENVLEEFKGETDSEGNYSVSYEISKEFNDIKTFLVYVDVTDGISSKTKVFTFQVYCLCGEPGCKCRN
;
A
#
# COMPACT_ATOMS: atom_id res chain seq x y z
N MET A 1 4.84 -69.64 -40.32
CA MET A 1 5.05 -69.00 -39.02
C MET A 1 6.47 -68.45 -38.99
N LEU A 2 6.64 -67.13 -39.12
CA LEU A 2 7.91 -66.44 -38.93
C LEU A 2 7.71 -65.46 -37.78
N LEU A 3 8.35 -65.75 -36.64
CA LEU A 3 8.41 -64.85 -35.49
C LEU A 3 9.38 -63.71 -35.84
N SER A 4 8.89 -62.48 -35.88
CA SER A 4 9.75 -61.30 -35.89
C SER A 4 9.71 -60.69 -34.50
N ALA A 5 10.83 -60.82 -33.76
CA ALA A 5 11.00 -60.20 -32.46
C ALA A 5 11.37 -58.72 -32.67
N VAL A 6 10.45 -57.82 -32.35
CA VAL A 6 10.71 -56.38 -32.32
C VAL A 6 11.24 -56.02 -30.93
N LEU A 7 12.52 -55.69 -30.87
CA LEU A 7 13.18 -55.17 -29.68
C LEU A 7 12.71 -53.72 -29.46
N VAL A 8 11.86 -53.48 -28.46
CA VAL A 8 11.43 -52.13 -28.09
C VAL A 8 12.49 -51.54 -27.15
N LEU A 9 13.41 -50.74 -27.70
CA LEU A 9 14.26 -49.86 -26.90
C LEU A 9 13.39 -48.74 -26.31
N SER A 10 13.08 -48.84 -25.02
CA SER A 10 12.48 -47.73 -24.28
C SER A 10 13.52 -46.63 -24.07
N LEU A 11 13.40 -45.53 -24.81
CA LEU A 11 14.06 -44.27 -24.50
C LEU A 11 13.47 -43.74 -23.19
N VAL A 12 14.18 -43.95 -22.08
CA VAL A 12 13.95 -43.17 -20.86
C VAL A 12 14.42 -41.76 -21.16
N GLN A 13 13.49 -40.85 -21.47
CA GLN A 13 13.81 -39.43 -21.46
C GLN A 13 14.20 -39.06 -20.04
N VAL A 14 15.49 -38.73 -19.84
CA VAL A 14 15.93 -38.06 -18.62
C VAL A 14 15.26 -36.69 -18.65
N ALA A 15 14.21 -36.52 -17.85
CA ALA A 15 13.61 -35.21 -17.64
C ALA A 15 14.72 -34.30 -17.11
N ASN A 16 15.13 -33.31 -17.90
CA ASN A 16 16.05 -32.28 -17.43
C ASN A 16 15.42 -31.64 -16.19
N ALA A 17 16.13 -31.68 -15.06
CA ALA A 17 15.70 -30.96 -13.87
C ALA A 17 15.49 -29.49 -14.25
N GLU A 18 14.38 -28.91 -13.80
CA GLU A 18 14.06 -27.52 -14.09
C GLU A 18 15.08 -26.61 -13.38
N GLU A 19 16.09 -26.14 -14.13
CA GLU A 19 17.18 -25.34 -13.59
C GLU A 19 16.77 -23.88 -13.37
N ILE A 20 17.25 -23.29 -12.28
CA ILE A 20 17.01 -21.87 -12.00
C ILE A 20 17.78 -21.02 -13.02
N PRO A 21 17.13 -20.11 -13.76
CA PRO A 21 17.81 -19.26 -14.72
C PRO A 21 18.99 -18.48 -14.11
N ASN A 22 20.14 -18.48 -14.80
CA ASN A 22 21.39 -17.85 -14.32
C ASN A 22 21.24 -16.37 -13.91
N VAL A 23 20.34 -15.63 -14.57
CA VAL A 23 20.03 -14.23 -14.23
C VAL A 23 19.39 -14.14 -12.84
N ILE A 24 18.43 -15.01 -12.54
CA ILE A 24 17.76 -15.08 -11.23
C ILE A 24 18.76 -15.56 -10.16
N LYS A 25 19.58 -16.57 -10.50
CA LYS A 25 20.66 -17.09 -9.65
C LYS A 25 21.63 -16.00 -9.20
N SER A 26 22.00 -15.12 -10.14
CA SER A 26 22.89 -13.99 -9.88
C SER A 26 22.26 -12.96 -8.93
N LYS A 27 20.99 -12.61 -9.12
CA LYS A 27 20.26 -11.68 -8.24
C LYS A 27 20.17 -12.22 -6.80
N ILE A 28 19.74 -13.47 -6.64
CA ILE A 28 19.60 -14.12 -5.32
C ILE A 28 20.97 -14.21 -4.61
N ARG A 29 22.05 -14.49 -5.36
CA ARG A 29 23.41 -14.50 -4.81
C ARG A 29 23.84 -13.11 -4.31
N LEU A 30 23.59 -12.05 -5.09
CA LEU A 30 23.93 -10.68 -4.69
C LEU A 30 23.22 -10.28 -3.39
N TRP A 31 21.95 -10.67 -3.24
CA TRP A 31 21.19 -10.44 -2.02
C TRP A 31 21.81 -11.12 -0.80
N ALA A 32 22.21 -12.38 -0.91
CA ALA A 32 22.83 -13.10 0.20
C ALA A 32 24.23 -12.59 0.59
N LEU A 33 24.87 -11.82 -0.30
CA LEU A 33 26.14 -11.13 -0.06
C LEU A 33 25.96 -9.68 0.41
N ASP A 34 24.72 -9.29 0.74
CA ASP A 34 24.36 -7.94 1.18
C ASP A 34 24.73 -6.85 0.14
N LYS A 35 24.73 -7.21 -1.15
CA LYS A 35 25.02 -6.27 -2.26
C LYS A 35 23.78 -5.59 -2.82
N VAL A 36 22.59 -6.11 -2.50
CA VAL A 36 21.27 -5.57 -2.87
C VAL A 36 20.29 -5.81 -1.73
N ASN A 37 19.18 -5.08 -1.69
CA ASN A 37 18.17 -5.16 -0.64
C ASN A 37 17.22 -6.37 -0.82
N ASP A 38 16.35 -6.58 0.17
CA ASP A 38 15.39 -7.70 0.22
C ASP A 38 14.42 -7.72 -0.97
N ASP A 39 14.10 -6.55 -1.57
CA ASP A 39 13.25 -6.45 -2.77
C ASP A 39 13.84 -7.23 -3.97
N SER A 40 15.17 -7.30 -4.07
CA SER A 40 15.85 -8.06 -5.12
C SER A 40 15.62 -9.58 -4.98
N PHE A 41 15.57 -10.07 -3.75
CA PHE A 41 15.24 -11.47 -3.49
C PHE A 41 13.76 -11.74 -3.73
N VAL A 42 12.88 -10.87 -3.24
CA VAL A 42 11.42 -10.99 -3.44
C VAL A 42 11.06 -10.98 -4.93
N SER A 43 11.58 -10.02 -5.70
CA SER A 43 11.35 -9.95 -7.15
C SER A 43 11.88 -11.19 -7.90
N SER A 44 12.97 -11.79 -7.44
CA SER A 44 13.49 -13.04 -7.99
C SER A 44 12.53 -14.21 -7.79
N LEU A 45 11.83 -14.28 -6.64
CA LEU A 45 10.80 -15.30 -6.41
C LEU A 45 9.55 -15.06 -7.25
N ILE A 46 9.17 -13.81 -7.46
CA ILE A 46 8.10 -13.45 -8.40
C ILE A 46 8.48 -13.87 -9.83
N ASP A 47 9.72 -13.62 -10.26
CA ASP A 47 10.23 -14.04 -11.57
C ASP A 47 10.19 -15.57 -11.74
N LEU A 48 10.48 -16.34 -10.68
CA LEU A 48 10.37 -17.81 -10.68
C LEU A 48 8.91 -18.26 -10.77
N ASN A 49 8.00 -17.62 -10.02
CA ASN A 49 6.58 -17.95 -10.06
C ASN A 49 5.94 -17.62 -11.42
N LYS A 50 6.32 -16.51 -12.06
CA LYS A 50 5.87 -16.15 -13.42
C LYS A 50 6.33 -17.15 -14.50
N ARG A 51 7.34 -17.97 -14.20
CA ARG A 51 7.88 -19.00 -15.07
C ARG A 51 7.38 -20.40 -14.70
N ASP A 52 6.45 -20.50 -13.76
CA ASP A 52 5.91 -21.75 -13.21
C ASP A 52 6.94 -22.65 -12.49
N ILE A 53 8.13 -22.13 -12.15
CA ILE A 53 9.23 -22.87 -11.49
C ILE A 53 8.97 -23.07 -9.99
N ILE A 54 8.29 -22.11 -9.35
CA ILE A 54 7.77 -22.24 -7.98
C ILE A 54 6.30 -21.86 -7.98
N GLN A 55 5.57 -22.33 -6.97
CA GLN A 55 4.16 -22.00 -6.78
C GLN A 55 4.02 -21.15 -5.53
N ILE A 56 3.81 -19.85 -5.68
CA ILE A 56 3.48 -18.99 -4.54
C ILE A 56 2.02 -19.28 -4.17
N PRO A 57 1.71 -19.75 -2.94
CA PRO A 57 0.34 -20.03 -2.54
C PRO A 57 -0.54 -18.80 -2.76
N LYS A 58 -1.65 -18.98 -3.49
CA LYS A 58 -2.68 -17.94 -3.64
C LYS A 58 -3.39 -17.77 -2.30
N ILE A 59 -2.89 -16.88 -1.46
CA ILE A 59 -3.59 -16.40 -0.27
C ILE A 59 -4.63 -15.37 -0.75
N ARG A 60 -5.74 -15.19 -0.01
CA ARG A 60 -6.62 -14.02 -0.24
C ARG A 60 -5.73 -12.80 -0.27
N ALA A 61 -5.67 -12.12 -1.43
CA ALA A 61 -4.60 -11.18 -1.71
C ALA A 61 -4.55 -10.12 -0.61
N VAL A 62 -3.50 -10.15 0.21
CA VAL A 62 -3.14 -9.02 1.05
C VAL A 62 -2.61 -7.97 0.08
N GLN A 63 -3.40 -6.93 -0.16
CA GLN A 63 -3.07 -5.90 -1.13
C GLN A 63 -1.83 -5.10 -0.68
N THR A 64 -1.64 -4.92 0.63
CA THR A 64 -0.50 -4.15 1.16
C THR A 64 -0.07 -4.62 2.55
N LYS A 65 1.22 -4.53 2.85
CA LYS A 65 1.80 -4.86 4.16
C LYS A 65 2.31 -3.59 4.83
N TYR A 66 2.12 -3.51 6.15
CA TYR A 66 2.52 -2.37 6.95
C TYR A 66 3.28 -2.83 8.19
N GLU A 67 4.33 -2.08 8.53
CA GLU A 67 5.09 -2.32 9.74
C GLU A 67 4.47 -1.53 10.90
N LEU A 68 4.44 -2.16 12.08
CA LEU A 68 4.05 -1.45 13.30
C LEU A 68 4.97 -0.24 13.51
N PRO A 69 4.40 0.95 13.78
CA PRO A 69 5.20 2.12 14.09
C PRO A 69 5.91 1.95 15.45
N LYS A 70 6.91 2.79 15.71
CA LYS A 70 7.58 2.81 17.03
C LYS A 70 6.60 3.28 18.11
N TYR A 71 6.95 3.00 19.37
CA TYR A 71 6.17 3.48 20.51
C TYR A 71 5.99 5.01 20.46
N GLY A 72 4.74 5.46 20.55
CA GLY A 72 4.37 6.88 20.46
C GLY A 72 4.14 7.41 19.04
N ASP A 73 4.47 6.62 18.01
CA ASP A 73 4.20 6.95 16.60
C ASP A 73 2.89 6.32 16.13
N THR A 74 2.31 6.88 15.07
CA THR A 74 1.12 6.34 14.39
C THR A 74 1.41 6.22 12.90
N ALA A 75 1.16 5.03 12.35
CA ALA A 75 1.18 4.77 10.92
C ALA A 75 -0.24 4.95 10.34
N PHE A 76 -0.34 5.40 9.09
CA PHE A 76 -1.62 5.66 8.44
C PHE A 76 -1.76 4.83 7.17
N ILE A 77 -2.75 3.95 7.17
CA ILE A 77 -3.08 3.04 6.08
C ILE A 77 -4.06 3.75 5.16
N LYS A 78 -3.61 4.14 3.97
CA LYS A 78 -4.47 4.84 3.00
C LYS A 78 -5.39 3.83 2.32
N ILE A 79 -6.69 4.05 2.43
CA ILE A 79 -7.73 3.32 1.70
C ILE A 79 -8.32 4.28 0.69
N ASN A 80 -8.42 3.87 -0.58
CA ASN A 80 -9.04 4.65 -1.63
C ASN A 80 -9.88 3.77 -2.54
N GLY A 81 -10.81 4.40 -3.26
CA GLY A 81 -11.61 3.72 -4.27
C GLY A 81 -12.50 4.70 -5.02
N ARG A 82 -13.29 4.16 -5.94
CA ARG A 82 -14.25 4.92 -6.74
C ARG A 82 -15.60 4.20 -6.76
N VAL A 83 -16.67 4.97 -6.81
CA VAL A 83 -18.05 4.52 -7.04
C VAL A 83 -18.61 5.21 -8.28
N SER A 84 -19.61 4.60 -8.92
CA SER A 84 -20.19 5.06 -10.17
C SER A 84 -21.25 6.17 -10.02
N ASP A 85 -21.77 6.39 -8.80
CA ASP A 85 -22.76 7.43 -8.52
C ASP A 85 -22.08 8.74 -8.10
N TYR A 86 -22.30 9.80 -8.89
CA TYR A 86 -21.72 11.14 -8.68
C TYR A 86 -22.74 12.08 -8.02
N GLY A 87 -22.39 12.74 -6.90
CA GLY A 87 -23.26 13.74 -6.26
C GLY A 87 -22.90 14.05 -4.81
N GLN A 88 -23.12 15.30 -4.37
CA GLN A 88 -22.60 15.93 -3.14
C GLN A 88 -23.13 15.38 -1.79
N THR A 89 -23.84 14.24 -1.76
CA THR A 89 -24.44 13.70 -0.51
C THR A 89 -24.29 12.19 -0.33
N SER A 90 -23.54 11.50 -1.20
CA SER A 90 -23.35 10.05 -1.08
C SER A 90 -22.12 9.73 -0.20
N SER A 91 -22.17 8.60 0.49
CA SER A 91 -21.08 8.13 1.35
C SER A 91 -20.81 6.65 1.13
N VAL A 92 -19.57 6.23 1.39
CA VAL A 92 -19.15 4.84 1.50
C VAL A 92 -18.96 4.54 2.97
N THR A 93 -19.63 3.50 3.45
CA THR A 93 -19.36 2.96 4.79
C THR A 93 -18.26 1.92 4.68
N LEU A 94 -17.13 2.15 5.33
CA LEU A 94 -16.06 1.16 5.47
C LEU A 94 -16.16 0.50 6.84
N ILE A 95 -16.07 -0.83 6.88
CA ILE A 95 -15.95 -1.59 8.11
C ILE A 95 -14.58 -2.25 8.13
N VAL A 96 -13.75 -1.81 9.07
CA VAL A 96 -12.42 -2.36 9.32
C VAL A 96 -12.53 -3.43 10.40
N THR A 97 -12.34 -4.69 10.01
CA THR A 97 -12.26 -5.84 10.91
C THR A 97 -10.80 -6.12 11.21
N ARG A 98 -10.42 -6.00 12.48
CA ARG A 98 -9.06 -6.28 12.97
C ARG A 98 -8.84 -7.80 13.14
N PRO A 99 -7.57 -8.26 13.23
CA PRO A 99 -7.24 -9.67 13.49
C PRO A 99 -7.85 -10.26 14.77
N ASP A 100 -8.08 -9.42 15.78
CA ASP A 100 -8.74 -9.81 17.03
C ASP A 100 -10.27 -9.88 16.94
N GLY A 101 -10.83 -9.61 15.76
CA GLY A 101 -12.26 -9.62 15.47
C GLY A 101 -12.99 -8.32 15.81
N LEU A 102 -12.32 -7.30 16.38
CA LEU A 102 -12.99 -6.01 16.60
C LEU A 102 -13.26 -5.32 15.27
N ARG A 103 -14.47 -4.77 15.13
CA ARG A 103 -14.92 -4.06 13.93
C ARG A 103 -15.09 -2.58 14.23
N THR A 104 -14.51 -1.74 13.38
CA THR A 104 -14.64 -0.28 13.44
C THR A 104 -15.27 0.22 12.15
N GLN A 105 -16.28 1.07 12.26
CA GLN A 105 -16.99 1.63 11.11
C GLN A 105 -16.53 3.06 10.86
N TYR A 106 -16.33 3.38 9.58
CA TYR A 106 -16.00 4.71 9.09
C TYR A 106 -17.03 5.09 8.00
N THR A 107 -17.54 6.31 8.02
CA THR A 107 -18.43 6.84 6.97
C THR A 107 -17.67 7.86 6.15
N ILE A 108 -17.32 7.49 4.94
CA ILE A 108 -16.43 8.25 4.07
C ILE A 108 -17.29 8.94 3.02
N PRO A 109 -17.26 10.27 2.96
CA PRO A 109 -17.98 11.03 1.95
C PRO A 109 -17.41 10.74 0.56
N VAL A 110 -18.29 10.57 -0.42
CA VAL A 110 -17.91 10.40 -1.81
C VAL A 110 -17.83 11.76 -2.47
N LEU A 111 -16.74 11.98 -3.20
CA LEU A 111 -16.49 13.23 -3.87
C LEU A 111 -17.28 13.34 -5.17
N GLN A 112 -17.36 14.54 -5.74
CA GLN A 112 -18.01 14.77 -7.03
C GLN A 112 -17.42 13.91 -8.17
N SER A 113 -16.14 13.55 -8.05
CA SER A 113 -15.45 12.66 -8.98
C SER A 113 -15.82 11.19 -8.83
N GLY A 114 -16.63 10.82 -7.84
CA GLY A 114 -16.92 9.43 -7.45
C GLY A 114 -15.81 8.78 -6.63
N ALA A 115 -14.70 9.49 -6.38
CA ALA A 115 -13.62 9.00 -5.53
C ALA A 115 -13.99 9.07 -4.05
N TYR A 116 -13.45 8.13 -3.28
CA TYR A 116 -13.44 8.17 -1.82
C TYR A 116 -12.06 7.78 -1.32
N SER A 117 -11.67 8.32 -0.18
CA SER A 117 -10.39 8.03 0.43
C SER A 117 -10.47 8.21 1.94
N THR A 118 -9.76 7.38 2.69
CA THR A 118 -9.58 7.54 4.13
C THR A 118 -8.23 7.01 4.59
N SER A 119 -7.86 7.28 5.83
CA SER A 119 -6.67 6.70 6.46
C SER A 119 -7.01 5.99 7.76
N ILE A 120 -6.68 4.70 7.85
CA ILE A 120 -6.86 3.92 9.08
C ILE A 120 -5.60 4.08 9.93
N PRO A 121 -5.69 4.57 11.17
CA PRO A 121 -4.54 4.69 12.06
C PRO A 121 -4.15 3.32 12.63
N ILE A 122 -2.86 3.02 12.60
CA ILE A 122 -2.24 1.86 13.23
C ILE A 122 -1.21 2.37 14.25
N GLN A 123 -1.30 1.88 15.48
CA GLN A 123 -0.42 2.23 16.59
C GLN A 123 0.53 1.08 16.91
N TYR A 124 1.55 1.33 17.73
CA TYR A 124 2.58 0.34 18.09
C TYR A 124 2.02 -0.94 18.74
N ASP A 125 0.84 -0.86 19.35
CA ASP A 125 0.13 -1.92 20.06
C ASP A 125 -1.04 -2.52 19.26
N SER A 126 -1.23 -2.08 18.02
CA SER A 126 -2.28 -2.62 17.15
C SER A 126 -2.05 -4.12 16.88
N PRO A 127 -3.12 -4.94 16.83
CA PRO A 127 -2.99 -6.37 16.59
C PRO A 127 -2.22 -6.68 15.31
N ILE A 128 -1.26 -7.60 15.41
CA ILE A 128 -0.54 -8.14 14.26
C ILE A 128 -1.45 -9.12 13.52
N GLY A 129 -1.41 -9.08 12.19
CA GLY A 129 -2.12 -9.97 11.29
C GLY A 129 -2.96 -9.20 10.28
N THR A 130 -3.88 -9.94 9.65
CA THR A 130 -4.64 -9.45 8.50
C THR A 130 -5.88 -8.69 8.94
N TYR A 131 -5.97 -7.44 8.48
CA TYR A 131 -7.13 -6.58 8.59
C TYR A 131 -7.96 -6.71 7.32
N GLU A 132 -9.28 -6.70 7.47
CA GLU A 132 -10.23 -6.66 6.38
C GLU A 132 -10.95 -5.31 6.39
N VAL A 133 -11.10 -4.71 5.22
CA VAL A 133 -11.83 -3.47 4.99
C VAL A 133 -12.95 -3.78 4.00
N SER A 134 -14.16 -3.91 4.52
CA SER A 134 -15.37 -4.12 3.72
C SER A 134 -16.04 -2.78 3.46
N GLY A 135 -16.23 -2.41 2.20
CA GLY A 135 -16.90 -1.17 1.81
C GLY A 135 -18.36 -1.40 1.45
N TYR A 136 -19.22 -0.42 1.72
CA TYR A 136 -20.62 -0.43 1.34
C TYR A 136 -21.02 0.93 0.77
N HIS A 137 -21.72 0.93 -0.36
CA HIS A 137 -22.27 2.13 -0.96
C HIS A 137 -23.73 1.88 -1.32
N ASN A 138 -24.65 2.72 -0.83
CA ASN A 138 -26.10 2.57 -1.06
C ASN A 138 -26.63 1.16 -0.70
N GLY A 139 -26.05 0.52 0.32
CA GLY A 139 -26.39 -0.85 0.74
C GLY A 139 -25.77 -1.97 -0.10
N MET A 140 -25.06 -1.66 -1.17
CA MET A 140 -24.31 -2.63 -1.97
C MET A 140 -22.90 -2.79 -1.42
N GLU A 141 -22.43 -4.03 -1.31
CA GLU A 141 -21.06 -4.35 -0.92
C GLU A 141 -20.08 -4.04 -2.05
N LEU A 142 -19.04 -3.29 -1.73
CA LEU A 142 -17.89 -3.02 -2.58
C LEU A 142 -16.86 -4.15 -2.43
N GLN A 143 -15.86 -4.19 -3.31
CA GLN A 143 -14.76 -5.13 -3.17
C GLN A 143 -14.03 -4.91 -1.83
N SER A 144 -13.88 -5.99 -1.06
CA SER A 144 -13.12 -5.96 0.19
C SER A 144 -11.62 -5.77 -0.06
N TYR A 145 -11.00 -4.93 0.74
CA TYR A 145 -9.57 -4.67 0.77
C TYR A 145 -8.95 -5.29 2.02
N TYR A 146 -7.79 -5.92 1.89
CA TYR A 146 -7.06 -6.60 2.97
C TYR A 146 -5.66 -5.99 3.09
N PHE A 147 -5.25 -5.70 4.32
CA PHE A 147 -3.86 -5.32 4.60
C PHE A 147 -3.34 -6.08 5.80
N ASP A 148 -2.04 -6.32 5.84
CA ASP A 148 -1.41 -7.05 6.93
C ASP A 148 -0.53 -6.11 7.75
N VAL A 149 -0.69 -6.16 9.07
CA VAL A 149 0.15 -5.42 10.00
C VAL A 149 1.10 -6.40 10.66
N GLN A 150 2.40 -6.16 10.52
CA GLN A 150 3.43 -7.03 11.05
C GLN A 150 4.46 -6.24 11.86
N LYS A 151 5.13 -6.93 12.77
CA LYS A 151 6.34 -6.41 13.41
C LYS A 151 7.51 -6.74 12.48
N ASN A 152 8.39 -5.77 12.19
CA ASN A 152 9.51 -5.87 11.23
C ASN A 152 9.85 -7.31 10.84
N SER A 153 9.30 -7.74 9.70
CA SER A 153 9.66 -9.02 9.12
C SER A 153 10.83 -8.78 8.17
N SER A 154 12.02 -8.55 8.71
CA SER A 154 13.21 -8.77 7.88
C SER A 154 13.19 -10.23 7.43
N ILE A 155 13.49 -10.49 6.17
CA ILE A 155 13.68 -11.87 5.70
C ILE A 155 14.63 -12.54 6.70
N PRO A 156 14.24 -13.65 7.35
CA PRO A 156 15.04 -14.22 8.41
C PRO A 156 16.48 -14.43 7.94
N LEU A 157 17.45 -13.85 8.65
CA LEU A 157 18.85 -13.78 8.21
C LEU A 157 19.45 -15.16 7.91
N TRP A 158 18.94 -16.21 8.58
CA TRP A 158 19.37 -17.59 8.35
C TRP A 158 19.08 -18.10 6.94
N ILE A 159 18.12 -17.52 6.21
CA ILE A 159 17.85 -17.85 4.80
C ILE A 159 19.06 -17.50 3.91
N LYS A 160 19.79 -16.42 4.22
CA LYS A 160 21.02 -16.05 3.49
C LYS A 160 22.09 -17.13 3.62
N SER A 161 22.16 -17.82 4.75
CA SER A 161 23.10 -18.93 4.94
C SER A 161 22.81 -20.09 3.98
N THR A 162 21.53 -20.45 3.80
CA THR A 162 21.12 -21.48 2.83
C THR A 162 21.42 -21.05 1.39
N VAL A 163 21.16 -19.77 1.04
CA VAL A 163 21.49 -19.23 -0.28
C VAL A 163 23.00 -19.26 -0.55
N LYS A 164 23.85 -19.01 0.45
CA LYS A 164 25.31 -19.10 0.31
C LYS A 164 25.76 -20.52 -0.01
N LEU A 165 25.17 -21.54 0.63
CA LEU A 165 25.44 -22.95 0.34
C LEU A 165 25.02 -23.34 -1.07
N TRP A 166 23.82 -22.91 -1.50
CA TRP A 166 23.35 -23.10 -2.87
C TRP A 166 24.24 -22.41 -3.91
N SER A 167 24.61 -21.15 -3.67
CA SER A 167 25.51 -20.39 -4.55
C SER A 167 26.90 -21.01 -4.68
N ALA A 168 27.34 -21.75 -3.66
CA ALA A 168 28.61 -22.48 -3.65
C ALA A 168 28.50 -23.90 -4.26
N GLY A 169 27.34 -24.28 -4.79
CA GLY A 169 27.09 -25.61 -5.36
C GLY A 169 27.03 -26.73 -4.32
N LYS A 170 26.86 -26.40 -3.03
CA LYS A 170 26.70 -27.39 -1.94
C LYS A 170 25.26 -27.87 -1.80
N ILE A 171 24.32 -27.07 -2.27
CA ILE A 171 22.90 -27.40 -2.42
C ILE A 171 22.62 -27.23 -3.91
N ASN A 172 21.91 -28.19 -4.52
CA ASN A 172 21.55 -28.08 -5.94
C ASN A 172 20.27 -27.25 -6.14
N ASP A 173 19.94 -26.91 -7.39
CA ASP A 173 18.80 -26.03 -7.69
C ASP A 173 17.47 -26.62 -7.21
N ASN A 174 17.27 -27.94 -7.37
CA ASN A 174 16.04 -28.60 -6.94
C ASN A 174 15.87 -28.57 -5.41
N GLU A 175 16.93 -28.85 -4.66
CA GLU A 175 16.92 -28.75 -3.19
C GLU A 175 16.64 -27.31 -2.72
N PHE A 176 17.23 -26.33 -3.42
CA PHE A 176 16.98 -24.92 -3.12
C PHE A 176 15.52 -24.52 -3.43
N LEU A 177 14.95 -24.96 -4.56
CA LEU A 177 13.55 -24.72 -4.89
C LEU A 177 12.60 -25.35 -3.85
N HIS A 178 12.86 -26.58 -3.42
CA HIS A 178 12.08 -27.23 -2.36
C HIS A 178 12.15 -26.46 -1.04
N PHE A 179 13.34 -25.97 -0.67
CA PHE A 179 13.52 -25.13 0.50
C PHE A 179 12.68 -23.85 0.41
N ILE A 180 12.76 -23.11 -0.70
CA ILE A 180 11.95 -21.89 -0.91
C ILE A 180 10.45 -22.20 -0.89
N GLN A 181 10.03 -23.27 -1.57
CA GLN A 181 8.64 -23.69 -1.60
C GLN A 181 8.11 -24.01 -0.19
N TYR A 182 8.93 -24.66 0.64
CA TYR A 182 8.59 -24.91 2.05
C TYR A 182 8.41 -23.61 2.83
N LEU A 183 9.31 -22.63 2.68
CA LEU A 183 9.19 -21.34 3.38
C LEU A 183 7.91 -20.60 3.00
N LEU A 184 7.57 -20.60 1.71
CA LEU A 184 6.35 -19.98 1.18
C LEU A 184 5.10 -20.67 1.74
N ASN A 185 5.07 -22.00 1.72
CA ASN A 185 3.91 -22.78 2.20
C ASN A 185 3.66 -22.63 3.71
N ASN A 186 4.73 -22.44 4.49
CA ASN A 186 4.66 -22.35 5.95
C ASN A 186 4.65 -20.89 6.45
N LYS A 187 4.49 -19.89 5.56
CA LYS A 187 4.46 -18.46 5.92
C LYS A 187 5.71 -17.98 6.66
N VAL A 188 6.85 -18.67 6.47
CA VAL A 188 8.15 -18.22 6.96
C VAL A 188 8.72 -17.15 6.03
N LEU A 189 8.39 -17.25 4.74
CA LEU A 189 8.63 -16.24 3.72
C LEU A 189 7.31 -15.95 3.02
N GLU A 190 6.94 -14.68 2.92
CA GLU A 190 5.68 -14.28 2.30
C GLU A 190 5.93 -13.30 1.15
N VAL A 191 5.48 -13.67 -0.05
CA VAL A 191 5.64 -12.89 -1.29
C VAL A 191 4.26 -12.56 -1.85
N ASN A 192 3.94 -11.28 -1.97
CA ASN A 192 2.68 -10.82 -2.56
C ASN A 192 2.87 -10.65 -4.07
N VAL A 193 2.11 -11.40 -4.87
CA VAL A 193 2.03 -11.18 -6.33
C VAL A 193 0.76 -10.37 -6.58
N VAL A 194 0.90 -9.06 -6.75
CA VAL A 194 -0.20 -8.22 -7.23
C VAL A 194 -0.35 -8.50 -8.73
N ASP A 195 -1.55 -8.90 -9.16
CA ASP A 195 -1.88 -9.06 -10.57
C ASP A 195 -2.03 -7.66 -11.19
N SER A 196 -0.90 -7.00 -11.49
CA SER A 196 -0.88 -5.65 -12.06
C SER A 196 -1.11 -5.72 -13.57
N THR A 197 -2.37 -5.78 -14.00
CA THR A 197 -2.77 -5.60 -15.42
C THR A 197 -3.45 -4.24 -15.67
N GLN A 198 -3.00 -3.18 -15.01
CA GLN A 198 -3.29 -1.80 -15.41
C GLN A 198 -2.03 -0.96 -15.23
N VAL A 199 -1.41 -0.54 -16.34
CA VAL A 199 -0.43 0.55 -16.34
C VAL A 199 -1.25 1.83 -16.28
N ASP A 200 -1.34 2.43 -15.09
CA ASP A 200 -1.91 3.76 -14.88
C ASP A 200 -0.94 4.80 -15.51
N PRO A 201 -1.33 5.54 -16.58
CA PRO A 201 -0.51 6.62 -17.15
C PRO A 201 -0.46 7.85 -16.23
N GLY A 202 -0.61 7.64 -14.93
CA GLY A 202 -1.34 8.51 -14.01
C GLY A 202 -0.70 9.85 -13.69
N LEU A 203 -1.55 10.72 -13.12
CA LEU A 203 -1.16 11.98 -12.51
C LEU A 203 -0.25 11.70 -11.29
N ASP A 204 0.85 12.43 -11.17
CA ASP A 204 1.51 12.65 -9.89
C ASP A 204 1.05 13.96 -9.27
N VAL A 205 0.86 13.91 -7.96
CA VAL A 205 0.33 15.02 -7.17
C VAL A 205 1.24 15.18 -5.97
N THR A 206 1.78 16.38 -5.82
CA THR A 206 2.60 16.79 -4.67
C THR A 206 1.83 17.83 -3.85
N ILE A 207 1.95 17.75 -2.53
CA ILE A 207 1.26 18.65 -1.60
C ILE A 207 2.31 19.20 -0.63
N HIS A 208 2.44 20.52 -0.60
CA HIS A 208 3.24 21.25 0.37
C HIS A 208 2.33 21.96 1.35
N GLY A 209 2.73 21.95 2.62
CA GLY A 209 1.99 22.58 3.71
C GLY A 209 2.72 22.37 5.03
N GLN A 210 2.36 23.16 6.04
CA GLN A 210 2.98 23.02 7.37
C GLN A 210 2.54 21.71 8.02
N LYS A 211 3.48 20.99 8.65
CA LYS A 211 3.20 19.74 9.37
C LYS A 211 2.66 19.95 10.79
N ALA A 212 2.82 21.16 11.33
CA ALA A 212 2.25 21.56 12.61
C ALA A 212 1.79 23.03 12.52
N VAL A 213 0.52 23.29 12.86
CA VAL A 213 -0.13 24.60 12.75
C VAL A 213 -0.72 25.00 14.08
N ARG A 214 -0.56 26.25 14.48
CA ARG A 214 -1.14 26.74 15.72
C ARG A 214 -2.64 26.98 15.52
N ARG A 215 -3.48 26.62 16.50
CA ARG A 215 -4.89 27.02 16.46
C ARG A 215 -5.02 28.55 16.43
N GLY A 216 -5.99 29.08 15.70
CA GLY A 216 -6.16 30.51 15.45
C GLY A 216 -5.17 31.12 14.47
N SER A 217 -4.41 30.31 13.74
CA SER A 217 -3.61 30.74 12.58
C SER A 217 -4.08 30.05 11.31
N THR A 218 -3.42 30.35 10.20
CA THR A 218 -3.78 29.84 8.88
C THR A 218 -2.94 28.62 8.51
N GLN A 219 -3.55 27.67 7.82
CA GLN A 219 -2.84 26.63 7.08
C GLN A 219 -2.89 26.96 5.59
N ASP A 220 -1.71 27.02 4.98
CA ASP A 220 -1.53 27.17 3.54
C ASP A 220 -1.16 25.80 2.93
N LEU A 221 -1.78 25.47 1.82
CA LEU A 221 -1.54 24.26 1.06
C LEU A 221 -1.26 24.62 -0.39
N ASP A 222 -0.11 24.16 -0.90
CA ASP A 222 0.26 24.27 -2.30
C ASP A 222 0.26 22.88 -2.93
N ILE A 223 -0.55 22.72 -3.97
CA ILE A 223 -0.75 21.46 -4.68
C ILE A 223 -0.18 21.62 -6.07
N HIS A 224 0.70 20.71 -6.47
CA HIS A 224 1.26 20.67 -7.81
C HIS A 224 0.93 19.34 -8.49
N VAL A 225 0.52 19.43 -9.75
CA VAL A 225 0.03 18.30 -10.55
C VAL A 225 0.85 18.20 -11.84
N GLU A 226 1.45 17.03 -12.03
CA GLU A 226 2.20 16.69 -13.23
C GLU A 226 1.84 15.28 -13.72
N ASN A 227 2.21 14.97 -14.96
CA ASN A 227 2.17 13.63 -15.53
C ASN A 227 3.48 13.38 -16.30
N PHE A 228 3.55 12.27 -17.05
CA PHE A 228 4.75 11.94 -17.81
C PHE A 228 5.09 12.95 -18.94
N GLU A 229 4.14 13.80 -19.35
CA GLU A 229 4.30 14.86 -20.35
C GLU A 229 4.65 16.22 -19.72
N GLY A 230 4.49 16.37 -18.40
CA GLY A 230 4.81 17.58 -17.64
C GLY A 230 3.63 18.11 -16.82
N ASN A 231 3.63 19.41 -16.54
CA ASN A 231 2.60 20.08 -15.74
C ASN A 231 1.21 19.92 -16.38
N VAL A 232 0.19 19.69 -15.55
CA VAL A 232 -1.19 19.49 -16.02
C VAL A 232 -2.03 20.72 -15.69
N PRO A 233 -2.23 21.65 -16.65
CA PRO A 233 -3.09 22.82 -16.43
C PRO A 233 -4.57 22.47 -16.56
N GLY A 234 -5.43 23.17 -15.80
CA GLY A 234 -6.88 22.96 -15.83
C GLY A 234 -7.34 21.66 -15.18
N ALA A 235 -6.45 20.92 -14.50
CA ALA A 235 -6.84 19.76 -13.72
C ALA A 235 -7.75 20.21 -12.58
N THR A 236 -8.92 19.59 -12.44
CA THR A 236 -9.82 19.90 -11.33
C THR A 236 -9.23 19.36 -10.04
N VAL A 237 -9.07 20.23 -9.04
CA VAL A 237 -8.59 19.90 -7.70
C VAL A 237 -9.71 20.10 -6.71
N PHE A 238 -9.98 19.07 -5.91
CA PHE A 238 -10.87 19.12 -4.76
C PHE A 238 -10.07 18.86 -3.50
N VAL A 239 -10.20 19.74 -2.51
CA VAL A 239 -9.50 19.64 -1.23
C VAL A 239 -10.54 19.51 -0.12
N ARG A 240 -10.43 18.47 0.70
CA ARG A 240 -11.28 18.26 1.88
C ARG A 240 -10.42 18.18 3.13
N VAL A 241 -10.74 18.97 4.14
CA VAL A 241 -10.10 18.91 5.46
C VAL A 241 -11.07 18.28 6.45
N GLU A 242 -10.64 17.24 7.16
CA GLU A 242 -11.48 16.57 8.17
C GLU A 242 -10.69 16.12 9.41
N ASP A 243 -11.43 15.91 10.50
CA ASP A 243 -10.97 15.31 11.75
C ASP A 243 -11.35 13.82 11.78
N TYR A 244 -10.51 12.95 11.17
CA TYR A 244 -10.66 11.48 11.15
C TYR A 244 -12.08 10.94 10.85
N GLY A 245 -12.85 11.62 10.00
CA GLY A 245 -14.22 11.22 9.66
C GLY A 245 -15.28 11.55 10.71
N GLU A 246 -14.93 12.26 11.79
CA GLU A 246 -15.92 12.83 12.72
C GLU A 246 -16.59 14.06 12.11
N ASN A 247 -15.79 15.02 11.66
CA ASN A 247 -16.29 16.29 11.13
C ASN A 247 -15.48 16.76 9.92
N VAL A 248 -16.20 17.27 8.92
CA VAL A 248 -15.64 18.01 7.79
C VAL A 248 -15.42 19.44 8.25
N LEU A 249 -14.19 19.92 8.15
CA LEU A 249 -13.82 21.25 8.59
C LEU A 249 -13.95 22.25 7.45
N GLU A 250 -13.35 21.94 6.30
CA GLU A 250 -13.32 22.82 5.15
C GLU A 250 -13.32 22.02 3.84
N GLU A 251 -13.89 22.59 2.78
CA GLU A 251 -13.87 22.04 1.43
C GLU A 251 -13.55 23.13 0.40
N PHE A 252 -12.62 22.84 -0.50
CA PHE A 252 -12.22 23.72 -1.59
C PHE A 252 -12.33 22.99 -2.92
N LYS A 253 -12.68 23.74 -3.96
CA LYS A 253 -12.67 23.24 -5.34
C LYS A 253 -12.08 24.32 -6.24
N GLY A 254 -11.20 23.91 -7.15
CA GLY A 254 -10.64 24.78 -8.17
C GLY A 254 -10.00 23.98 -9.29
N GLU A 255 -9.22 24.68 -10.11
CA GLU A 255 -8.47 24.10 -11.23
C GLU A 255 -7.02 24.56 -11.13
N THR A 256 -6.10 23.71 -11.59
CA THR A 256 -4.68 24.06 -11.67
C THR A 256 -4.43 25.16 -12.70
N ASP A 257 -3.49 26.04 -12.41
CA ASP A 257 -3.02 27.07 -13.34
C ASP A 257 -2.17 26.50 -14.49
N SER A 258 -1.61 27.39 -15.33
CA SER A 258 -0.74 27.00 -16.45
C SER A 258 0.54 26.24 -16.04
N GLU A 259 0.94 26.35 -14.77
CA GLU A 259 2.10 25.68 -14.20
C GLU A 259 1.71 24.40 -13.44
N GLY A 260 0.44 23.98 -13.49
CA GLY A 260 -0.05 22.80 -12.78
C GLY A 260 -0.25 23.03 -11.28
N ASN A 261 -0.29 24.28 -10.82
CA ASN A 261 -0.38 24.63 -9.40
C ASN A 261 -1.80 24.99 -8.98
N TYR A 262 -2.17 24.64 -7.76
CA TYR A 262 -3.38 25.08 -7.08
C TYR A 262 -3.08 25.31 -5.59
N SER A 263 -3.40 26.49 -5.07
CA SER A 263 -3.15 26.84 -3.67
C SER A 263 -4.43 27.20 -2.92
N VAL A 264 -4.52 26.76 -1.67
CA VAL A 264 -5.62 27.10 -0.75
C VAL A 264 -5.06 27.53 0.61
N SER A 265 -5.78 28.43 1.26
CA SER A 265 -5.39 29.02 2.55
C SER A 265 -6.63 29.15 3.42
N TYR A 266 -6.58 28.66 4.66
CA TYR A 266 -7.74 28.65 5.56
C TYR A 266 -7.37 28.76 7.04
N GLU A 267 -8.25 29.37 7.83
CA GLU A 267 -8.03 29.59 9.26
C GLU A 267 -8.37 28.35 10.09
N ILE A 268 -7.51 27.98 11.03
CA ILE A 268 -7.75 26.93 12.01
C ILE A 268 -8.47 27.55 13.21
N SER A 269 -9.66 27.08 13.55
CA SER A 269 -10.44 27.59 14.69
C SER A 269 -9.66 27.59 16.01
N LYS A 270 -9.85 28.62 16.84
CA LYS A 270 -9.26 28.73 18.19
C LYS A 270 -9.91 27.81 19.21
N GLU A 271 -11.07 27.23 18.89
CA GLU A 271 -11.87 26.40 19.80
C GLU A 271 -11.38 24.94 19.87
N PHE A 272 -10.38 24.54 19.06
CA PHE A 272 -9.84 23.18 19.14
C PHE A 272 -9.14 22.94 20.48
N ASN A 273 -9.58 21.90 21.18
CA ASN A 273 -8.97 21.41 22.42
C ASN A 273 -7.83 20.43 22.10
N ASP A 274 -6.71 20.54 22.82
CA ASP A 274 -5.51 19.69 22.71
C ASP A 274 -4.88 19.57 21.30
N ILE A 275 -3.83 18.73 21.19
CA ILE A 275 -3.21 18.38 19.91
C ILE A 275 -4.12 17.44 19.14
N LYS A 276 -4.62 17.88 17.98
CA LYS A 276 -5.37 17.05 17.02
C LYS A 276 -4.60 16.90 15.72
N THR A 277 -4.77 15.78 15.02
CA THR A 277 -4.22 15.61 13.67
C THR A 277 -5.36 15.73 12.67
N PHE A 278 -5.20 16.59 11.67
CA PHE A 278 -6.18 16.73 10.60
C PHE A 278 -5.68 16.04 9.33
N LEU A 279 -6.64 15.57 8.54
CA LEU A 279 -6.42 14.93 7.26
C LEU A 279 -6.91 15.86 6.16
N VAL A 280 -6.03 16.10 5.19
CA VAL A 280 -6.32 16.85 3.98
C VAL A 280 -6.31 15.87 2.82
N TYR A 281 -7.47 15.65 2.24
CA TYR A 281 -7.64 14.89 1.00
C TYR A 281 -7.53 15.85 -0.16
N VAL A 282 -6.67 15.53 -1.11
CA VAL A 282 -6.51 16.26 -2.36
C VAL A 282 -6.80 15.29 -3.49
N ASP A 283 -7.90 15.54 -4.17
CA ASP A 283 -8.39 14.75 -5.28
C ASP A 283 -8.25 15.55 -6.56
N VAL A 284 -7.49 14.99 -7.48
CA VAL A 284 -7.17 15.63 -8.75
C VAL A 284 -7.70 14.77 -9.88
N THR A 285 -8.32 15.40 -10.88
CA THR A 285 -8.76 14.75 -12.11
C THR A 285 -8.52 15.68 -13.29
N ASP A 286 -7.97 15.14 -14.38
CA ASP A 286 -7.85 15.83 -15.66
C ASP A 286 -9.03 15.53 -16.62
N GLY A 287 -9.99 14.72 -16.14
CA GLY A 287 -11.16 14.27 -16.91
C GLY A 287 -10.97 12.91 -17.58
N ILE A 288 -9.74 12.38 -17.57
CA ILE A 288 -9.39 11.06 -18.12
C ILE A 288 -8.89 10.14 -16.99
N SER A 289 -7.96 10.65 -16.18
CA SER A 289 -7.30 10.00 -15.06
C SER A 289 -7.62 10.74 -13.76
N SER A 290 -7.41 10.06 -12.63
CA SER A 290 -7.59 10.69 -11.32
C SER A 290 -6.56 10.22 -10.31
N LYS A 291 -6.15 11.11 -9.41
CA LYS A 291 -5.24 10.78 -8.30
C LYS A 291 -5.73 11.40 -7.00
N THR A 292 -5.72 10.60 -5.95
CA THR A 292 -5.96 11.07 -4.58
C THR A 292 -4.66 11.03 -3.80
N LYS A 293 -4.30 12.14 -3.15
CA LYS A 293 -3.24 12.20 -2.14
C LYS A 293 -3.85 12.64 -0.82
N VAL A 294 -3.22 12.18 0.26
CA VAL A 294 -3.59 12.56 1.62
C VAL A 294 -2.38 13.18 2.26
N PHE A 295 -2.56 14.39 2.77
CA PHE A 295 -1.61 15.16 3.56
C PHE A 295 -2.14 15.26 4.99
N THR A 296 -1.27 15.10 5.98
CA THR A 296 -1.63 15.24 7.40
C THR A 296 -0.80 16.34 8.05
N PHE A 297 -1.41 17.04 9.00
CA PHE A 297 -0.76 18.01 9.86
C PHE A 297 -1.37 18.00 11.26
N GLN A 298 -0.58 18.43 12.23
CA GLN A 298 -1.01 18.55 13.62
C GLN A 298 -1.45 19.97 13.92
N VAL A 299 -2.60 20.13 14.56
CA VAL A 299 -3.00 21.39 15.19
C VAL A 299 -2.55 21.36 16.63
N TYR A 300 -1.89 22.42 17.08
CA TYR A 300 -1.44 22.57 18.46
C TYR A 300 -1.89 23.88 19.09
N CYS A 301 -1.91 23.90 20.41
CA CYS A 301 -2.18 25.06 21.24
C CYS A 301 -1.04 25.25 22.25
N LEU A 302 -0.94 26.44 22.87
CA LEU A 302 0.14 26.73 23.81
C LEU A 302 -0.24 26.36 25.24
N CYS A 303 0.77 25.95 26.01
CA CYS A 303 0.64 25.68 27.44
C CYS A 303 0.09 26.89 28.21
N GLY A 304 -0.95 26.66 29.02
CA GLY A 304 -1.65 27.71 29.77
C GLY A 304 -2.85 28.32 29.04
N GLU A 305 -3.07 27.98 27.77
CA GLU A 305 -4.31 28.36 27.09
C GLU A 305 -5.49 27.42 27.49
N PRO A 306 -6.74 27.91 27.54
CA PRO A 306 -7.90 27.08 27.83
C PRO A 306 -8.02 25.87 26.90
N GLY A 307 -8.34 24.70 27.47
CA GLY A 307 -8.52 23.46 26.71
C GLY A 307 -7.24 22.83 26.16
N CYS A 308 -6.06 23.26 26.62
CA CYS A 308 -4.77 22.80 26.11
C CYS A 308 -3.98 22.00 27.17
N LYS A 309 -3.68 20.72 26.89
CA LYS A 309 -2.85 19.85 27.73
C LYS A 309 -1.36 20.07 27.51
N CYS A 310 -0.64 20.28 28.60
CA CYS A 310 0.82 20.23 28.63
C CYS A 310 1.29 18.80 28.92
N ARG A 311 2.25 18.31 28.15
CA ARG A 311 3.11 17.21 28.62
C ARG A 311 4.10 17.83 29.62
N ASN A 312 4.05 17.38 30.87
CA ASN A 312 5.11 17.62 31.86
C ASN A 312 6.38 16.84 31.49
#